data_AF-A5B5W9-F1
#
_entry.id   AF-A5B5W9-F1
#
_cell.length_a   1.000
_cell.length_b   1.000
_cell.length_c   1.000
_cell.angle_alpha   90.00
_cell.angle_beta   90.00
_cell.angle_gamma   90.00
#
_symmetry.space_group_name_H-M   'P 1'
#
loop_
_entity.id
_entity.type
_entity.pdbx_description
1 polymer ?
#
loop_
_entity_poly.entity_id
_entity_poly.type
_entity_poly.pdbx_seq_one_letter_code
_entity_poly.pdbx_strand_id
1 'polypeptide(L)'
;MGVKPMIKILEFHGSLQDGFVNWHALNVQIFLKMHRSDYAEKQLKIMQQMDEDHTLTQLANAWLNLAVDAKDPETLANLVVCSLHLGKQSSRYLSQLKLSHPDHVLVTRASAAEEAFDRAVQTIA
;
A
#
# COMPACT_ATOMS: atom_id res chain seq x y z
N MET A 1 7.06 -5.05 18.54
CA MET A 1 7.63 -6.37 18.20
C MET A 1 7.16 -6.74 16.80
N GLY A 2 8.03 -6.96 15.82
CA GLY A 2 7.51 -7.40 14.50
C GLY A 2 8.45 -7.43 13.29
N VAL A 3 9.74 -7.06 13.40
CA VAL A 3 10.67 -7.09 12.24
C VAL A 3 11.63 -8.30 12.26
N LYS A 4 11.55 -9.14 13.30
CA LYS A 4 12.49 -10.25 13.55
C LYS A 4 12.39 -11.48 12.62
N PRO A 5 11.30 -11.80 11.90
CA PRO A 5 11.29 -13.00 11.05
C PRO A 5 11.96 -12.81 9.68
N MET A 6 12.08 -11.60 9.13
CA MET A 6 12.60 -11.39 7.77
C MET A 6 14.12 -11.58 7.64
N ILE A 7 14.89 -11.29 8.69
CA ILE A 7 16.36 -11.44 8.66
C ILE A 7 16.77 -12.93 8.67
N LYS A 8 15.93 -13.83 9.19
CA LYS A 8 16.31 -15.25 9.34
C LYS A 8 16.23 -16.07 8.04
N ILE A 9 15.69 -15.49 6.97
CA ILE A 9 15.69 -16.12 5.63
C ILE A 9 17.03 -15.87 4.90
N LEU A 10 17.88 -14.96 5.40
CA LEU A 10 19.15 -14.56 4.75
C LEU A 10 20.32 -15.56 4.85
N GLU A 11 20.22 -16.67 5.57
CA GLU A 11 21.33 -17.65 5.68
C GLU A 11 21.24 -18.81 4.66
N PHE A 12 20.77 -18.54 3.44
CA PHE A 12 20.90 -19.49 2.34
C PHE A 12 22.19 -19.18 1.56
N HIS A 13 23.21 -20.04 1.71
CA HIS A 13 24.41 -20.01 0.88
C HIS A 13 24.06 -20.46 -0.54
N GLY A 14 23.75 -19.51 -1.41
CA GLY A 14 23.45 -19.73 -2.83
C GLY A 14 24.41 -18.96 -3.74
N SER A 15 24.64 -19.49 -4.93
CA SER A 15 25.51 -19.00 -6.01
C SER A 15 25.45 -17.48 -6.27
N LEU A 16 26.45 -16.91 -6.96
CA LEU A 16 26.51 -15.48 -7.36
C LEU A 16 25.17 -14.90 -7.85
N GLN A 17 24.38 -15.68 -8.57
CA GLN A 17 23.07 -15.29 -9.12
C GLN A 17 22.01 -15.06 -8.02
N ASP A 18 22.03 -15.83 -6.93
CA ASP A 18 21.13 -15.69 -5.78
C ASP A 18 21.42 -14.39 -5.00
N GLY A 19 22.70 -14.00 -4.91
CA GLY A 19 23.12 -12.73 -4.31
C GLY A 19 22.56 -11.51 -5.03
N PHE A 20 22.48 -11.54 -6.37
CA PHE A 20 21.89 -10.45 -7.15
C PHE A 20 20.37 -10.37 -6.95
N VAL A 21 19.65 -11.49 -6.96
CA VAL A 21 18.19 -11.50 -6.74
C VAL A 21 17.84 -11.01 -5.33
N ASN A 22 18.62 -11.41 -4.32
CA ASN A 22 18.44 -10.96 -2.95
C ASN A 22 18.60 -9.43 -2.81
N TRP A 23 19.60 -8.84 -3.47
CA TRP A 23 19.76 -7.38 -3.49
C TRP A 23 18.56 -6.65 -4.10
N HIS A 24 18.03 -7.16 -5.23
CA HIS A 24 16.84 -6.57 -5.85
C HIS A 24 15.60 -6.72 -4.95
N ALA A 25 15.42 -7.86 -4.27
CA ALA A 25 14.32 -8.06 -3.32
C ALA A 25 14.39 -7.05 -2.16
N LEU A 26 15.58 -6.77 -1.62
CA LEU A 26 15.79 -5.76 -0.58
C LEU A 26 15.45 -4.35 -1.08
N ASN A 27 15.84 -4.01 -2.31
CA ASN A 27 15.47 -2.73 -2.90
C ASN A 27 13.95 -2.57 -3.07
N VAL A 28 13.26 -3.60 -3.54
CA VAL A 28 11.78 -3.60 -3.60
C VAL A 28 11.21 -3.26 -2.24
N GLN A 29 11.65 -3.91 -1.16
CA GLN A 29 11.18 -3.62 0.19
C GLN A 29 11.46 -2.17 0.64
N ILE A 30 12.66 -1.66 0.36
CA ILE A 30 13.03 -0.28 0.69
C ILE A 30 12.13 0.70 -0.07
N PHE A 31 11.93 0.51 -1.37
CA PHE A 31 11.07 1.37 -2.18
C PHE A 31 9.62 1.36 -1.71
N LEU A 32 9.11 0.19 -1.31
CA LEU A 32 7.79 0.07 -0.69
C LEU A 32 7.70 0.84 0.64
N LYS A 33 8.74 0.79 1.47
CA LYS A 33 8.84 1.57 2.72
C LYS A 33 8.97 3.07 2.49
N MET A 34 9.60 3.47 1.38
CA MET A 34 9.71 4.87 0.95
C MET A 34 8.46 5.39 0.23
N HIS A 35 7.38 4.60 0.18
CA HIS A 35 6.13 4.96 -0.50
C HIS A 35 6.30 5.21 -2.02
N ARG A 36 7.28 4.58 -2.67
CA ARG A 36 7.52 4.71 -4.11
C ARG A 36 7.33 3.37 -4.83
N SER A 37 6.08 2.98 -5.05
CA SER A 37 5.71 1.74 -5.75
C SER A 37 6.22 1.70 -7.19
N ASP A 38 6.32 2.85 -7.87
CA ASP A 38 6.83 2.95 -9.25
C ASP A 38 8.28 2.45 -9.38
N TYR A 39 9.13 2.75 -8.39
CA TYR A 39 10.50 2.24 -8.37
C TYR A 39 10.55 0.76 -7.97
N ALA A 40 9.67 0.33 -7.05
CA ALA A 40 9.55 -1.06 -6.67
C ALA A 40 9.13 -1.95 -7.85
N GLU A 41 8.18 -1.50 -8.68
CA GLU A 41 7.72 -2.22 -9.87
C GLU A 41 8.84 -2.38 -10.91
N LYS A 42 9.64 -1.34 -11.12
CA LYS A 42 10.81 -1.41 -12.02
C LYS A 42 11.83 -2.45 -11.54
N GLN A 43 12.11 -2.49 -10.24
CA GLN A 43 13.00 -3.50 -9.66
C GLN A 43 12.41 -4.91 -9.78
N LEU A 44 11.12 -5.08 -9.57
CA LEU A 44 10.44 -6.37 -9.73
C LEU A 44 10.55 -6.88 -11.18
N LYS A 45 10.40 -6.02 -12.18
CA LYS A 45 10.58 -6.40 -13.59
C LYS A 45 11.99 -6.91 -13.87
N ILE A 46 13.00 -6.33 -13.24
CA ILE A 46 14.38 -6.82 -13.34
C ILE A 46 14.49 -8.21 -12.69
N MET A 47 13.89 -8.40 -11.51
CA MET A 47 13.86 -9.72 -10.85
C MET A 47 13.19 -10.79 -11.72
N GLN A 48 12.07 -10.47 -12.38
CA GLN A 48 11.37 -11.38 -13.31
C GLN A 48 12.20 -11.72 -14.55
N GLN A 49 12.94 -10.75 -15.10
CA GLN A 49 13.84 -10.99 -16.23
C GLN A 49 15.02 -11.89 -15.86
N MET A 50 15.47 -11.85 -14.60
CA MET A 50 16.55 -12.70 -14.12
C MET A 50 16.06 -14.12 -13.85
N ASP A 51 15.00 -14.24 -13.04
CA ASP A 51 14.37 -15.50 -12.67
C ASP A 51 12.97 -15.22 -12.10
N GLU A 52 11.95 -15.43 -12.93
CA GLU A 52 10.54 -15.25 -12.57
C GLU A 52 10.05 -16.30 -11.57
N ASP A 53 10.56 -17.54 -11.67
CA ASP A 53 10.17 -18.66 -10.83
C ASP A 53 10.87 -18.64 -9.46
N HIS A 54 11.86 -17.75 -9.29
CA HIS A 54 12.54 -17.57 -8.02
C HIS A 54 11.56 -17.19 -6.91
N THR A 55 11.65 -17.87 -5.77
CA THR A 55 10.75 -17.66 -4.62
C THR A 55 10.74 -16.20 -4.14
N LEU A 56 11.90 -15.54 -4.14
CA LEU A 56 12.02 -14.11 -3.81
C LEU A 56 11.32 -13.20 -4.83
N THR A 57 11.31 -13.54 -6.12
CA THR A 57 10.61 -12.77 -7.16
C THR A 57 9.10 -12.88 -6.96
N GLN A 58 8.59 -14.09 -6.71
CA GLN A 58 7.18 -14.31 -6.40
C GLN A 58 6.75 -13.58 -5.12
N LEU A 59 7.60 -13.62 -4.10
CA LEU A 59 7.34 -12.93 -2.82
C LEU A 59 7.36 -11.41 -2.98
N ALA A 60 8.31 -10.87 -3.76
CA ALA A 60 8.37 -9.46 -4.08
C ALA A 60 7.13 -8.98 -4.87
N ASN A 61 6.61 -9.81 -5.78
CA ASN A 61 5.35 -9.55 -6.48
C ASN A 61 4.16 -9.47 -5.51
N ALA A 62 4.06 -10.42 -4.57
CA ALA A 62 3.03 -10.39 -3.54
C ALA A 62 3.13 -9.15 -2.64
N TRP A 63 4.33 -8.73 -2.23
CA TRP A 63 4.53 -7.51 -1.45
C TRP A 63 4.14 -6.25 -2.21
N LEU A 64 4.48 -6.17 -3.51
CA LEU A 64 4.11 -5.05 -4.35
C LEU A 64 2.60 -4.95 -4.50
N ASN A 65 1.92 -6.05 -4.83
CA ASN A 65 0.47 -6.07 -4.99
C ASN A 65 -0.24 -5.66 -3.70
N LEU A 66 0.18 -6.22 -2.55
CA LEU A 66 -0.38 -5.81 -1.25
C LEU A 66 -0.14 -4.33 -0.93
N ALA A 67 0.98 -3.76 -1.37
CA ALA A 67 1.29 -2.35 -1.12
C ALA A 67 0.56 -1.40 -2.07
N VAL A 68 0.28 -1.82 -3.31
CA VAL A 68 -0.46 -1.06 -4.32
C VAL A 68 -1.96 -1.08 -4.01
N ASP A 69 -2.54 -2.27 -3.78
CA ASP A 69 -3.97 -2.42 -3.46
C ASP A 69 -4.35 -1.69 -2.17
N ALA A 70 -3.44 -1.59 -1.21
CA ALA A 70 -3.66 -0.85 0.04
C ALA A 70 -3.58 0.69 -0.10
N LYS A 71 -3.26 1.20 -1.29
CA LYS A 71 -3.00 2.64 -1.53
C LYS A 71 -3.75 3.22 -2.71
N ASP A 72 -4.33 2.41 -3.59
CA ASP A 72 -5.12 2.91 -4.70
C ASP A 72 -6.33 3.73 -4.18
N PRO A 73 -6.45 5.02 -4.57
CA PRO A 73 -7.48 5.91 -4.03
C PRO A 73 -8.89 5.42 -4.34
N GLU A 74 -9.14 4.92 -5.56
CA GLU A 74 -10.40 4.32 -5.96
C GLU A 74 -10.71 3.04 -5.18
N THR A 75 -9.72 2.19 -4.90
CA THR A 75 -9.90 0.98 -4.08
C THR A 75 -10.23 1.34 -2.63
N LEU A 76 -9.50 2.27 -2.03
CA LEU A 76 -9.79 2.78 -0.68
C LEU A 76 -11.18 3.43 -0.62
N ALA A 77 -11.54 4.21 -1.64
CA ALA A 77 -12.85 4.81 -1.81
C ALA A 77 -13.96 3.76 -1.87
N ASN A 78 -13.80 2.74 -2.71
CA ASN A 78 -14.74 1.64 -2.84
C ASN A 78 -14.86 0.86 -1.53
N LEU A 79 -13.76 0.64 -0.81
CA LEU A 79 -13.78 -0.01 0.51
C LEU A 79 -14.49 0.83 1.58
N VAL A 80 -14.36 2.17 1.56
CA VAL A 80 -15.12 3.07 2.43
C VAL A 80 -16.61 2.92 2.15
N VAL A 81 -17.00 3.04 0.87
CA VAL A 81 -18.41 2.96 0.44
C VAL A 81 -19.01 1.60 0.77
N CYS A 82 -18.34 0.50 0.42
CA CYS A 82 -18.78 -0.86 0.73
C CYS A 82 -18.89 -1.11 2.24
N SER A 83 -17.91 -0.65 3.03
CA SER A 83 -17.95 -0.81 4.48
C SER A 83 -19.13 -0.07 5.11
N LEU A 84 -19.43 1.15 4.63
CA LEU A 84 -20.61 1.91 5.06
C LEU A 84 -21.91 1.19 4.72
N HIS A 85 -22.05 0.66 3.49
CA HIS A 85 -23.24 -0.08 3.06
C HIS A 85 -23.44 -1.38 3.85
N LEU A 86 -22.36 -2.04 4.28
CA LEU A 86 -22.41 -3.24 5.10
C LEU A 86 -22.55 -2.96 6.61
N GLY A 87 -22.66 -1.68 7.02
CA GLY A 87 -22.74 -1.28 8.43
C GLY A 87 -21.44 -1.54 9.22
N LYS A 88 -20.30 -1.67 8.53
CA LYS A 88 -18.99 -1.88 9.14
C LYS A 88 -18.24 -0.55 9.30
N GLN A 89 -17.26 -0.54 10.21
CA GLN A 89 -16.46 0.66 10.46
C GLN A 89 -15.57 0.99 9.24
N SER A 90 -15.82 2.13 8.60
CA SER A 90 -15.07 2.62 7.43
C SER A 90 -13.95 3.61 7.78
N SER A 91 -13.88 4.04 9.05
CA SER A 91 -12.97 5.10 9.52
C SER A 91 -11.51 4.83 9.17
N ARG A 92 -11.06 3.58 9.27
CA ARG A 92 -9.69 3.18 8.93
C ARG A 92 -9.33 3.49 7.48
N TYR A 93 -10.20 3.13 6.53
CA TYR A 93 -9.97 3.36 5.10
C TYR A 93 -10.08 4.84 4.76
N LEU A 94 -11.02 5.55 5.38
CA LEU A 94 -11.18 6.99 5.19
C LEU A 94 -9.95 7.77 5.72
N SER A 95 -9.42 7.41 6.88
CA SER A 95 -8.17 7.99 7.41
C SER A 95 -6.99 7.75 6.46
N GLN A 96 -6.91 6.55 5.87
CA GLN A 96 -5.85 6.20 4.93
C GLN A 96 -5.98 6.96 3.61
N LEU A 97 -7.22 7.15 3.11
CA LEU A 97 -7.50 7.96 1.94
C LEU A 97 -7.18 9.45 2.18
N LYS A 98 -7.58 10.01 3.33
CA LYS A 98 -7.25 11.39 3.73
C LYS A 98 -5.73 11.64 3.81
N LEU A 99 -4.95 10.67 4.30
CA LEU A 99 -3.49 10.79 4.43
C LEU A 99 -2.74 10.62 3.11
N SER A 100 -3.21 9.74 2.23
CA SER A 100 -2.51 9.41 0.97
C SER A 100 -2.97 10.26 -0.22
N HIS A 101 -4.26 10.58 -0.29
CA HIS A 101 -4.90 11.25 -1.42
C HIS A 101 -5.93 12.27 -0.91
N PRO A 102 -5.47 13.39 -0.30
CA PRO A 102 -6.37 14.40 0.26
C PRO A 102 -7.28 15.08 -0.77
N ASP A 103 -6.84 15.15 -2.04
CA ASP A 103 -7.59 15.78 -3.15
C ASP A 103 -8.62 14.82 -3.80
N HIS A 104 -8.76 13.59 -3.30
CA HIS A 104 -9.71 12.63 -3.85
C HIS A 104 -11.17 13.09 -3.63
N VAL A 105 -12.03 12.91 -4.64
CA VAL A 105 -13.42 13.41 -4.65
C VAL A 105 -14.22 13.04 -3.39
N LEU A 106 -14.06 11.82 -2.87
CA LEU A 106 -14.73 11.42 -1.62
C LEU A 106 -14.26 12.22 -0.39
N VAL A 107 -12.97 12.55 -0.29
CA VAL A 107 -12.42 13.30 0.84
C VAL A 107 -12.94 14.73 0.80
N THR A 108 -12.88 15.37 -0.36
CA THR A 108 -13.39 16.74 -0.55
C THR A 108 -14.89 16.82 -0.26
N ARG A 109 -15.69 15.87 -0.76
CA ARG A 109 -17.14 15.85 -0.50
C ARG A 109 -17.46 15.59 0.96
N ALA A 110 -16.72 14.72 1.63
CA ALA A 110 -16.90 14.48 3.06
C ALA A 110 -16.61 15.74 3.89
N SER A 111 -15.50 16.44 3.60
CA SER A 111 -15.16 17.70 4.30
C SER A 111 -16.20 18.79 4.06
N ALA A 112 -16.63 18.97 2.82
CA ALA A 112 -17.67 19.96 2.48
C ALA A 112 -19.00 19.66 3.16
N ALA A 113 -19.33 18.37 3.33
CA ALA A 113 -20.51 17.95 4.07
C ALA A 113 -20.37 18.25 5.58
N GLU A 114 -19.23 17.92 6.20
CA GLU A 114 -18.93 18.23 7.60
C GLU A 114 -19.09 19.75 7.87
N GLU A 115 -18.50 20.61 7.03
CA GLU A 115 -18.64 22.06 7.16
C GLU A 115 -20.09 22.55 6.98
N ALA A 116 -20.85 21.93 6.07
CA ALA A 116 -22.25 22.27 5.87
C ALA A 116 -23.10 21.92 7.09
N PHE A 117 -22.81 20.80 7.75
CA PHE A 117 -23.44 20.43 9.02
C PHE A 117 -23.09 21.43 10.13
N ASP A 118 -21.82 21.80 10.28
CA ASP A 118 -21.38 22.75 11.30
C ASP A 118 -22.08 24.12 11.13
N ARG A 119 -22.18 24.62 9.89
CA ARG A 119 -22.93 25.85 9.60
C ARG A 119 -24.41 25.75 9.95
N ALA A 120 -25.05 24.63 9.63
CA ALA A 120 -26.47 24.42 9.94
C ALA A 120 -26.72 24.39 11.45
N VAL A 121 -25.85 23.72 12.22
CA VAL A 121 -25.91 23.69 13.68
C VAL A 121 -25.80 25.10 14.27
N GLN A 122 -24.86 25.91 13.76
CA GLN A 122 -24.71 27.31 14.20
C GLN A 122 -25.89 28.21 13.83
N THR A 123 -26.71 27.83 12.84
CA THR A 123 -27.90 28.60 12.46
C THR A 123 -29.10 28.28 13.35
N ILE A 124 -29.07 27.14 14.07
CA ILE A 124 -30.15 26.65 14.93
C ILE A 124 -29.89 26.96 16.42
N ALA A 125 -28.64 27.22 16.79
CA ALA A 125 -28.22 27.66 18.14
C ALA A 125 -28.35 29.18 18.32
#